data_AF-Q8WPI6-F1
#
_entry.id   AF-Q8WPI6-F1
#
_cell.length_a   1.000
_cell.length_b   1.000
_cell.length_c   1.000
_cell.angle_alpha   90.00
_cell.angle_beta   90.00
_cell.angle_gamma   90.00
#
_symmetry.space_group_name_H-M   'P 1'
#
loop_
_entity.id
_entity.type
_entity.pdbx_description
1 polymer ?
#
loop_
_entity_poly.entity_id
_entity_poly.type
_entity_poly.pdbx_seq_one_letter_code
_entity_poly.pdbx_strand_id
1 'polypeptide(L)'
;MALQLCLILFATSVLAQEYKGRGTEAKTAESPLRKHFSFTLVGYQAIRLSWDVQHLSDLKETNISLKAMNPSDPLVYRRQTAPFLAGQLTLGGLKPSTLYEMTVEAVRAKETILKFTEEIKTPLNGEKESTVMTSVSAVTSAIAGFVFSCIVVVLS
;
A
#
# COMPACT_ATOMS: atom_id res chain seq x y z
N MET A 1 31.54 -52.18 -13.64
CA MET A 1 31.61 -51.14 -12.59
C MET A 1 30.91 -49.85 -13.02
N ALA A 2 29.72 -49.93 -13.64
CA ALA A 2 28.96 -48.76 -14.09
C ALA A 2 27.77 -48.42 -13.16
N LEU A 3 27.22 -49.43 -12.46
CA LEU A 3 26.03 -49.25 -11.61
C LEU A 3 26.31 -48.42 -10.35
N GLN A 4 27.51 -48.50 -9.77
CA GLN A 4 27.87 -47.75 -8.56
C GLN A 4 27.95 -46.23 -8.80
N LEU A 5 28.41 -45.81 -9.98
CA LEU A 5 28.47 -44.39 -10.34
C LEU A 5 27.06 -43.79 -10.52
N CYS A 6 26.11 -44.56 -11.07
CA CYS A 6 24.71 -44.12 -11.22
C CYS A 6 24.01 -43.92 -9.86
N LEU A 7 24.29 -44.79 -8.88
CA LEU A 7 23.68 -44.66 -7.54
C LEU A 7 24.23 -43.46 -6.76
N ILE A 8 25.53 -43.13 -6.93
CA ILE A 8 26.15 -41.96 -6.28
C ILE A 8 25.59 -40.66 -6.87
N LEU A 9 25.42 -40.56 -8.19
CA LEU A 9 24.81 -39.40 -8.86
C LEU A 9 23.34 -39.19 -8.45
N PHE A 10 22.61 -40.28 -8.18
CA PHE A 10 21.22 -40.19 -7.73
C PHE A 10 21.09 -39.65 -6.30
N ALA A 11 21.96 -40.09 -5.38
CA ALA A 11 21.95 -39.63 -3.99
C ALA A 11 22.29 -38.13 -3.86
N THR A 12 23.18 -37.59 -4.70
CA THR A 12 23.47 -36.14 -4.71
C THR A 12 22.34 -35.32 -5.36
N SER A 13 21.61 -35.89 -6.32
CA SER A 13 20.49 -35.20 -6.98
C SER A 13 19.29 -35.03 -6.05
N VAL A 14 19.06 -35.99 -5.15
CA VAL A 14 17.99 -35.90 -4.14
C VAL A 14 18.33 -34.86 -3.05
N LEU A 15 19.59 -34.77 -2.62
CA LEU A 15 20.02 -33.79 -1.61
C LEU A 15 20.10 -32.35 -2.14
N ALA A 16 20.34 -32.15 -3.43
CA ALA A 16 20.31 -30.82 -4.07
C ALA A 16 18.87 -30.28 -4.27
N GLN A 17 17.85 -31.12 -4.07
CA GLN A 17 16.44 -30.73 -4.24
C GLN A 17 15.79 -30.20 -2.95
N GLU A 18 16.45 -30.32 -1.79
CA GLU A 18 15.94 -29.79 -0.51
C GLU A 18 16.49 -28.40 -0.13
N TYR A 19 17.29 -27.77 -1.00
CA TYR A 19 17.59 -26.34 -0.93
C TYR A 19 16.91 -25.52 -2.03
N LYS A 20 15.80 -26.05 -2.58
CA LYS A 20 14.83 -25.19 -3.24
C LYS A 20 14.02 -24.48 -2.15
N GLY A 21 14.72 -23.59 -1.43
CA GLY A 21 14.12 -22.51 -0.68
C GLY A 21 13.11 -21.88 -1.63
N ARG A 22 11.84 -22.11 -1.31
CA ARG A 22 10.69 -21.76 -2.10
C ARG A 22 10.60 -20.24 -2.12
N GLY A 23 11.45 -19.61 -2.92
CA GLY A 23 11.14 -18.36 -3.59
C GLY A 23 9.97 -18.66 -4.50
N THR A 24 8.78 -18.81 -3.90
CA THR A 24 7.57 -18.46 -4.60
C THR A 24 7.70 -16.95 -4.79
N GLU A 25 8.32 -16.54 -5.89
CA GLU A 25 7.81 -15.40 -6.62
C GLU A 25 6.36 -15.76 -6.96
N ALA A 26 5.49 -15.61 -5.96
CA ALA A 26 4.09 -15.48 -6.20
C ALA A 26 4.03 -14.19 -7.00
N LYS A 27 3.89 -14.34 -8.32
CA LYS A 27 3.34 -13.31 -9.18
C LYS A 27 2.18 -12.72 -8.40
N THR A 28 2.37 -11.52 -7.84
CA THR A 28 1.45 -10.90 -6.89
C THR A 28 0.13 -10.75 -7.61
N ALA A 29 -0.76 -11.74 -7.47
CA ALA A 29 -2.16 -11.53 -7.72
C ALA A 29 -2.52 -10.43 -6.73
N GLU A 30 -2.77 -9.22 -7.24
CA GLU A 30 -3.22 -8.12 -6.41
C GLU A 30 -4.40 -8.63 -5.60
N SER A 31 -4.21 -8.77 -4.29
CA SER A 31 -5.29 -9.15 -3.42
C SER A 31 -6.38 -8.09 -3.58
N PRO A 32 -7.63 -8.46 -3.86
CA PRO A 32 -8.74 -7.52 -3.92
C PRO A 32 -8.86 -6.65 -2.65
N LEU A 33 -8.27 -7.11 -1.54
CA LEU A 33 -8.22 -6.42 -0.26
C LEU A 33 -7.29 -5.19 -0.29
N ARG A 34 -6.29 -5.12 -1.18
CA ARG A 34 -5.35 -3.99 -1.32
C ARG A 34 -6.10 -2.66 -1.46
N LYS A 35 -7.20 -2.63 -2.23
CA LYS A 35 -7.97 -1.41 -2.53
C LYS A 35 -8.57 -0.73 -1.30
N HIS A 36 -8.63 -1.44 -0.18
CA HIS A 36 -9.14 -0.93 1.09
C HIS A 36 -8.04 -0.35 2.00
N PHE A 37 -6.80 -0.31 1.51
CA PHE A 37 -5.68 0.32 2.18
C PHE A 37 -5.28 1.59 1.41
N SER A 38 -4.91 2.63 2.14
CA SER A 38 -4.43 3.88 1.57
C SER A 38 -3.18 4.37 2.28
N PHE A 39 -2.22 4.85 1.49
CA PHE A 39 -1.04 5.52 1.99
C PHE A 39 -1.21 7.04 1.90
N THR A 40 -0.76 7.75 2.92
CA THR A 40 -0.74 9.22 2.95
C THR A 40 0.59 9.68 3.54
N LEU A 41 1.28 10.56 2.82
CA LEU A 41 2.52 11.19 3.31
C LEU A 41 2.19 12.11 4.48
N VAL A 42 3.01 12.08 5.54
CA VAL A 42 2.88 12.94 6.71
C VAL A 42 4.21 13.69 6.90
N GLY A 43 4.29 14.89 6.33
CA GLY A 43 5.55 15.63 6.21
C GLY A 43 6.58 14.87 5.36
N TYR A 44 7.87 15.06 5.66
CA TYR A 44 8.99 14.52 4.87
C TYR A 44 9.55 13.19 5.40
N GLN A 45 9.12 12.77 6.59
CA GLN A 45 9.76 11.67 7.36
C GLN A 45 8.77 10.63 7.89
N ALA A 46 7.50 10.74 7.54
CA ALA A 46 6.49 9.79 7.99
C ALA A 46 5.46 9.46 6.92
N ILE A 47 4.90 8.27 7.03
CA ILE A 47 3.83 7.76 6.17
C ILE A 47 2.74 7.19 7.07
N ARG A 48 1.50 7.57 6.79
CA ARG A 48 0.30 7.00 7.40
C ARG A 48 -0.27 5.95 6.47
N LEU A 49 -0.53 4.78 7.02
CA LEU A 49 -1.33 3.74 6.39
C LEU A 49 -2.69 3.75 7.08
N SER A 50 -3.75 3.84 6.30
CA SER A 50 -5.13 3.73 6.77
C SER A 50 -5.85 2.60 6.04
N TRP A 51 -6.87 2.02 6.66
CA TRP A 51 -7.66 0.95 6.06
C TRP A 51 -9.11 0.95 6.51
N ASP A 52 -9.96 0.37 5.66
CA ASP A 52 -11.40 0.28 5.90
C ASP A 52 -11.75 -0.90 6.82
N VAL A 53 -12.04 -0.59 8.08
CA VAL A 53 -12.41 -1.58 9.10
C VAL A 53 -13.73 -2.30 8.78
N GLN A 54 -14.65 -1.66 8.07
CA GLN A 54 -15.98 -2.22 7.79
C GLN A 54 -15.93 -3.23 6.66
N HIS A 55 -15.20 -2.91 5.58
CA HIS A 55 -15.12 -3.76 4.39
C HIS A 55 -14.06 -4.87 4.48
N LEU A 56 -13.24 -4.88 5.53
CA LEU A 56 -12.19 -5.88 5.77
C LEU A 56 -12.49 -6.77 6.98
N SER A 57 -13.75 -7.23 7.12
CA SER A 57 -14.22 -7.97 8.30
C SER A 57 -13.41 -9.25 8.60
N ASP A 58 -12.86 -9.89 7.58
CA ASP A 58 -12.01 -11.10 7.72
C ASP A 58 -10.71 -10.82 8.49
N LEU A 59 -10.33 -9.55 8.64
CA LEU A 59 -9.10 -9.13 9.32
C LEU A 59 -9.34 -8.65 10.76
N LYS A 60 -10.56 -8.73 11.31
CA LYS A 60 -10.92 -8.19 12.65
C LYS A 60 -9.98 -8.61 13.78
N GLU A 61 -9.52 -9.85 13.76
CA GLU A 61 -8.63 -10.43 14.79
C GLU A 61 -7.14 -10.42 14.37
N THR A 62 -6.75 -9.50 13.48
CA THR A 62 -5.36 -9.37 13.03
C THR A 62 -4.67 -8.15 13.61
N ASN A 63 -3.34 -8.19 13.61
CA ASN A 63 -2.51 -6.99 13.68
C ASN A 63 -2.03 -6.63 12.28
N ILE A 64 -2.09 -5.34 11.95
CA ILE A 64 -1.54 -4.79 10.72
C ILE A 64 -0.11 -4.32 11.01
N SER A 65 0.84 -4.86 10.25
CA SER A 65 2.25 -4.48 10.29
C SER A 65 2.61 -3.76 9.00
N LEU A 66 3.18 -2.56 9.12
CA LEU A 66 3.82 -1.84 8.02
C LEU A 66 5.33 -1.90 8.17
N LYS A 67 6.04 -2.30 7.12
CA LYS A 67 7.49 -2.34 7.05
C LYS A 67 7.96 -1.42 5.93
N ALA A 68 8.97 -0.62 6.19
CA ALA A 68 9.67 0.18 5.19
C ALA A 68 11.11 -0.32 5.05
N MET A 69 11.51 -0.64 3.83
CA MET A 69 12.87 -1.02 3.49
C MET A 69 13.38 -0.13 2.36
N ASN A 70 14.55 0.47 2.51
CA ASN A 70 15.21 1.13 1.38
C ASN A 70 15.91 0.06 0.52
N PRO A 71 15.55 -0.14 -0.75
CA PRO A 71 16.19 -1.15 -1.59
C PRO A 71 17.68 -0.86 -1.87
N SER A 72 18.10 0.41 -1.81
CA SER A 72 19.50 0.81 -1.97
C SER A 72 20.32 0.70 -0.68
N ASP A 73 19.66 0.68 0.48
CA ASP A 73 20.31 0.54 1.79
C ASP A 73 19.43 -0.31 2.72
N PRO A 74 19.53 -1.65 2.62
CA PRO A 74 18.74 -2.60 3.42
C PRO A 74 18.81 -2.40 4.93
N LEU A 75 19.85 -1.72 5.44
CA LEU A 75 19.99 -1.42 6.87
C LEU A 75 19.01 -0.33 7.32
N VAL A 76 18.50 0.48 6.39
CA VAL A 76 17.43 1.45 6.65
C VAL A 76 16.09 0.73 6.62
N TYR A 77 15.84 0.02 7.72
CA TYR A 77 14.63 -0.74 7.98
C TYR A 77 13.80 -0.11 9.09
N ARG A 78 12.49 0.02 8.87
CA ARG A 78 11.53 0.47 9.89
C ARG A 78 10.30 -0.42 9.88
N ARG A 79 9.69 -0.59 11.05
CA ARG A 79 8.44 -1.34 11.23
C ARG A 79 7.57 -0.66 12.26
N GLN A 80 6.27 -0.66 12.02
CA GLN A 80 5.25 -0.33 13.00
C GLN A 80 4.10 -1.34 12.90
N THR A 81 3.44 -1.58 14.03
CA THR A 81 2.29 -2.48 14.10
C THR A 81 1.15 -1.82 14.85
N ALA A 82 -0.08 -2.11 14.45
CA ALA A 82 -1.29 -1.70 15.15
C ALA A 82 -2.37 -2.80 15.06
N PRO A 83 -3.28 -2.89 16.04
CA PRO A 83 -4.47 -3.73 15.91
C PRO A 83 -5.30 -3.31 14.69
N PHE A 84 -5.90 -4.27 13.98
CA PHE A 84 -6.74 -3.96 12.82
C PHE A 84 -7.88 -2.98 13.16
N LEU A 85 -8.47 -3.08 14.35
CA LEU A 85 -9.55 -2.20 14.79
C LEU A 85 -9.13 -0.73 14.93
N ALA A 86 -7.83 -0.41 14.92
CA ALA A 86 -7.35 0.98 14.96
C ALA A 86 -7.64 1.74 13.65
N GLY A 87 -7.80 1.03 12.51
CA GLY A 87 -8.08 1.63 11.21
C GLY A 87 -6.92 2.41 10.57
N GLN A 88 -5.85 2.69 11.31
CA GLN A 88 -4.68 3.39 10.81
C GLN A 88 -3.44 3.13 11.66
N LEU A 89 -2.27 3.37 11.08
CA LEU A 89 -0.98 3.50 11.78
C LEU A 89 -0.10 4.54 11.08
N THR A 90 0.80 5.17 11.82
CA THR A 90 1.81 6.08 11.25
C THR A 90 3.20 5.53 11.50
N LEU A 91 3.98 5.38 10.43
CA LEU A 91 5.38 4.99 10.46
C LEU A 91 6.25 6.23 10.27
N GLY A 92 6.92 6.67 11.34
CA GLY A 92 7.86 7.80 11.31
C GLY A 92 9.32 7.40 11.19
N GLY A 93 10.20 8.41 11.23
CA GLY A 93 11.66 8.20 11.21
C GLY A 93 12.20 7.70 9.88
N LEU A 94 11.50 8.01 8.78
CA LEU A 94 11.96 7.79 7.41
C LEU A 94 12.89 8.92 6.98
N LYS A 95 13.86 8.60 6.13
CA LYS A 95 14.73 9.61 5.52
C LYS A 95 13.93 10.37 4.45
N PRO A 96 14.03 11.70 4.34
CA PRO A 96 13.47 12.46 3.21
C PRO A 96 14.08 12.05 1.87
N SER A 97 13.38 12.34 0.77
CA SER A 97 13.82 12.07 -0.61
C SER A 97 14.34 10.63 -0.83
N THR A 98 13.76 9.66 -0.15
CA THR A 98 14.21 8.27 -0.16
C THR A 98 13.08 7.37 -0.66
N LEU A 99 13.41 6.48 -1.60
CA LEU A 99 12.48 5.45 -2.06
C LEU A 99 12.46 4.30 -1.06
N TYR A 100 11.26 3.86 -0.69
CA TYR A 100 11.03 2.73 0.19
C TYR A 100 10.13 1.71 -0.47
N GLU A 101 10.48 0.45 -0.31
CA GLU A 101 9.57 -0.67 -0.48
C GLU A 101 8.75 -0.82 0.81
N MET A 102 7.45 -0.53 0.72
CA MET A 102 6.49 -0.60 1.81
C MET A 102 5.74 -1.92 1.78
N THR A 103 6.02 -2.81 2.73
CA THR A 103 5.30 -4.09 2.88
C THR A 103 4.23 -3.97 3.96
N VAL A 104 2.98 -4.25 3.60
CA VAL A 104 1.84 -4.37 4.52
C VAL A 104 1.54 -5.84 4.75
N GLU A 105 1.43 -6.25 6.02
CA GLU A 105 1.06 -7.59 6.43
C GLU A 105 -0.07 -7.56 7.46
N ALA A 106 -1.12 -8.37 7.25
CA ALA A 106 -2.12 -8.68 8.27
C ALA A 106 -1.81 -10.03 8.89
N VAL A 107 -1.52 -10.05 10.20
CA VAL A 107 -1.04 -11.25 10.90
C VAL A 107 -2.03 -11.68 11.98
N ARG A 108 -2.44 -12.95 11.97
CA ARG A 108 -3.23 -13.61 13.02
C ARG A 108 -2.50 -14.86 13.48
N ALA A 109 -2.33 -15.03 14.79
CA ALA A 109 -1.72 -16.26 15.34
C ALA A 109 -0.40 -16.69 14.65
N LYS A 110 0.44 -15.71 14.25
CA LYS A 110 1.70 -15.87 13.50
C LYS A 110 1.56 -16.25 12.01
N GLU A 111 0.35 -16.42 11.50
CA GLU A 111 0.06 -16.61 10.09
C GLU A 111 -0.19 -15.27 9.39
N THR A 112 0.35 -15.11 8.18
CA THR A 112 0.12 -13.92 7.35
C THR A 112 -1.08 -14.17 6.44
N ILE A 113 -2.19 -13.48 6.70
CA ILE A 113 -3.45 -13.62 5.95
C ILE A 113 -3.42 -12.76 4.68
N LEU A 114 -2.83 -11.57 4.79
CA LEU A 114 -2.67 -10.63 3.69
C LEU A 114 -1.23 -10.14 3.68
N LYS A 115 -0.65 -10.07 2.48
CA LYS A 115 0.63 -9.42 2.24
C LYS A 115 0.60 -8.71 0.89
N PHE A 116 1.01 -7.46 0.87
CA PHE A 116 1.28 -6.74 -0.37
C PHE A 116 2.39 -5.71 -0.16
N THR A 117 2.94 -5.25 -1.27
CA THR A 117 4.07 -4.32 -1.29
C THR A 117 3.78 -3.16 -2.24
N GLU A 118 4.23 -1.97 -1.87
CA GLU A 118 4.12 -0.76 -2.68
C GLU A 118 5.39 0.09 -2.56
N GLU A 119 5.85 0.68 -3.66
CA GLU A 119 7.01 1.57 -3.64
C GLU A 119 6.55 3.01 -3.39
N ILE A 120 7.12 3.66 -2.38
CA ILE A 120 6.78 5.04 -2.00
C ILE A 120 8.04 5.85 -1.78
N LYS A 121 8.14 6.99 -2.47
CA LYS A 121 9.21 7.96 -2.27
C LYS A 121 8.78 9.03 -1.26
N THR A 122 9.56 9.22 -0.20
CA THR A 122 9.33 10.31 0.75
C THR A 122 9.67 11.67 0.10
N PRO A 123 8.96 12.75 0.44
CA PRO A 123 9.25 14.08 -0.09
C PRO A 123 10.63 14.60 0.32
N LEU A 124 11.14 15.57 -0.45
CA LEU A 124 12.39 16.27 -0.13
C LEU A 124 12.16 17.22 1.06
N ASN A 125 13.08 17.21 2.03
CA ASN A 125 13.03 18.16 3.14
C ASN A 125 13.27 19.59 2.62
N GLY A 126 12.28 20.46 2.79
CA GLY A 126 12.40 21.88 2.41
C GLY A 126 11.43 22.35 1.32
N GLU A 127 10.58 21.48 0.79
CA GLU A 127 9.47 21.91 -0.05
C GLU A 127 8.30 22.31 0.84
N LYS A 128 8.22 23.61 1.19
CA LYS A 128 7.06 24.21 1.84
C LYS A 128 5.80 23.66 1.18
N GLU A 129 4.88 23.15 1.98
CA GLU A 129 3.52 22.81 1.60
C GLU A 129 2.90 23.97 0.83
N SER A 130 2.96 23.90 -0.50
CA SER A 130 2.43 24.89 -1.42
C SER A 130 2.20 24.20 -2.74
N THR A 131 1.03 23.57 -2.87
CA THR A 131 0.07 23.91 -3.92
C THR A 131 -1.23 23.26 -3.50
N VAL A 132 -2.15 24.09 -2.98
CA VAL A 132 -3.58 23.87 -3.14
C VAL A 132 -3.78 23.34 -4.54
N MET A 133 -4.29 22.12 -4.66
CA MET A 133 -4.73 21.60 -5.96
C MET A 133 -5.94 22.45 -6.37
N THR A 134 -5.69 23.65 -6.89
CA THR A 134 -6.67 24.42 -7.62
C THR A 134 -6.79 23.70 -8.94
N SER A 135 -7.65 22.68 -8.97
CA SER A 135 -8.30 22.28 -10.21
C SER A 135 -8.99 23.54 -10.73
N VAL A 136 -8.31 24.26 -11.61
CA VAL A 136 -8.95 25.24 -12.50
C VAL A 136 -9.84 24.41 -13.42
N SER A 137 -11.01 24.07 -12.90
CA SER A 137 -12.14 23.65 -13.69
C SER A 137 -12.69 24.91 -14.34
N ALA A 138 -12.30 25.15 -15.59
CA ALA A 138 -13.03 26.05 -16.46
C ALA A 138 -14.35 25.36 -16.84
N VAL A 139 -15.31 25.30 -15.92
CA VAL A 139 -16.71 25.10 -16.27
C VAL A 139 -17.24 26.46 -16.73
N THR A 140 -17.25 26.67 -18.04
CA THR A 140 -18.07 27.72 -18.66
C THR A 140 -19.53 27.42 -18.32
N SER A 141 -20.03 28.10 -17.30
CA SER A 141 -21.44 28.09 -16.90
C SER A 141 -22.25 28.78 -18.01
N ALA A 142 -22.92 28.00 -18.86
CA ALA A 142 -24.04 28.51 -19.62
C ALA A 142 -25.23 28.59 -18.66
N ILE A 143 -25.45 29.80 -18.14
CA ILE A 143 -26.60 30.12 -17.28
C ILE A 143 -27.87 29.88 -18.11
N ALA A 144 -28.56 28.78 -17.83
CA ALA A 144 -29.94 28.58 -18.21
C ALA A 144 -30.81 29.51 -17.34
N GLY A 145 -31.01 30.74 -17.81
CA GLY A 145 -31.88 31.72 -17.18
C GLY A 145 -33.34 31.44 -17.48
N PHE A 146 -33.95 30.54 -16.72
CA PHE A 146 -35.41 30.44 -16.61
C PHE A 146 -35.87 31.67 -15.80
N VAL A 147 -36.45 32.67 -16.47
CA VAL A 147 -37.12 33.81 -15.80
C VAL A 147 -38.60 33.80 -16.16
N PHE A 148 -39.33 33.26 -15.18
CA PHE A 148 -40.67 33.61 -14.73
C PHE A 148 -41.59 34.42 -15.67
N SER A 149 -42.67 33.75 -16.06
CA SER A 149 -43.94 34.33 -16.46
C SER A 149 -44.43 35.32 -15.40
N CYS A 150 -44.47 36.60 -15.75
CA CYS A 150 -45.23 37.61 -15.00
C CYS A 150 -46.50 37.91 -15.80
N ILE A 151 -47.62 37.33 -15.35
CA ILE A 151 -48.96 37.84 -15.64
C ILE A 151 -49.05 39.22 -14.99
N VAL A 152 -49.31 40.26 -15.79
CA VAL A 152 -49.90 41.50 -15.30
C VAL A 152 -51.13 41.81 -16.13
N VAL A 153 -52.28 41.57 -15.50
CA VAL A 153 -53.59 42.08 -15.88
C VAL A 153 -53.70 43.51 -15.35
N VAL A 154 -53.83 44.52 -16.22
CA VAL A 154 -54.48 45.83 -15.98
C VAL A 154 -54.83 46.39 -17.37
N LEU A 155 -56.06 46.30 -17.87
CA LEU A 155 -57.20 47.24 -17.73
C LEU A 155 -56.93 48.68 -18.24
N SER A 156 -57.30 48.92 -19.50
CA SER A 156 -57.86 50.20 -20.00
C SER A 156 -58.42 50.00 -21.40
#